data_AF-A0A7Y5A3B9-F1
#
_entry.id   AF-A0A7Y5A3B9-F1
#
_cell.length_a   1.000
_cell.length_b   1.000
_cell.length_c   1.000
_cell.angle_alpha   90.00
_cell.angle_beta   90.00
_cell.angle_gamma   90.00
#
_symmetry.space_group_name_H-M   'P 1'
#
loop_
_entity.id
_entity.type
_entity.pdbx_description
1 polymer ?
#
loop_
_entity_poly.entity_id
_entity_poly.type
_entity_poly.pdbx_seq_one_letter_code
_entity_poly.pdbx_strand_id
1 'polypeptide(L)'
;MFNKIFKLAVIAFAIAACNQSHKSEIHDTHDKVKFQYTTYTNDFELFAEADAFVVGESANVLAHFSNLPDFTALEDGSISIHLIVNGNEIHQTLEKPTRLGIYSFDLKTETAGKGVLRFEISRSNQTFEVVVPEIIVFASHKEASEAAKKNQISETNTTVFTKEQSWKVEFSTDFPHQEPFGQIIKTTAQVHSSQGDEIIVTAKTNGIVKLTGNNILAGKDVSAGQHLFTVSGGEFADNNISIRYAEAKNNLEKASSEYERSEELAKNKIVSDKDLLTAKNQFENAKAIFENLNRNFSSTGQNISSPMHGFIKQVFVKNGSYVEAGQPIVTIAQNKTLMLLAEVQQKYASILHSIHTATIRTLHDNQTYSLEQLNGKIVSYGKSANDDNYLIPVNLQIDNNGNFLTGGFVEIFLKTRTNSEALTVPVTSILEEHGSFFVYVQITPELFEKREVKPGASDGLKIEILKGISIHERIVTKGGILIKLAQATGTLDAHSGHVH
;
A
#
# COMPACT_ATOMS: atom_id res chain seq x y z
N MET A 1 -55.90 51.52 -28.95
CA MET A 1 -56.40 52.82 -28.43
C MET A 1 -55.89 52.97 -27.00
N PHE A 2 -55.10 54.01 -26.73
CA PHE A 2 -54.96 54.80 -25.48
C PHE A 2 -55.18 54.08 -24.11
N ASN A 3 -54.37 54.21 -23.07
CA ASN A 3 -53.28 55.14 -22.75
C ASN A 3 -52.51 54.64 -21.50
N LYS A 4 -51.32 55.19 -21.29
CA LYS A 4 -50.40 55.03 -20.15
C LYS A 4 -51.01 55.45 -18.79
N ILE A 5 -50.47 54.94 -17.67
CA ILE A 5 -49.65 55.71 -16.68
C ILE A 5 -49.19 54.84 -15.48
N PHE A 6 -47.93 55.07 -15.14
CA PHE A 6 -47.07 54.61 -14.05
C PHE A 6 -47.60 54.94 -12.64
N LYS A 7 -47.34 54.09 -11.64
CA LYS A 7 -46.71 54.48 -10.34
C LYS A 7 -46.45 53.28 -9.41
N LEU A 8 -45.18 53.22 -9.00
CA LEU A 8 -44.58 52.46 -7.91
C LEU A 8 -45.19 52.91 -6.56
N ALA A 9 -45.51 51.98 -5.65
CA ALA A 9 -45.82 52.31 -4.26
C ALA A 9 -45.31 51.21 -3.32
N VAL A 10 -44.34 51.62 -2.51
CA VAL A 10 -43.80 50.99 -1.31
C VAL A 10 -44.93 50.80 -0.30
N ILE A 11 -45.08 49.60 0.24
CA ILE A 11 -46.02 49.30 1.33
C ILE A 11 -45.24 49.30 2.64
N ALA A 12 -45.49 50.32 3.44
CA ALA A 12 -45.31 50.30 4.88
C ALA A 12 -46.71 50.30 5.51
N PHE A 13 -47.00 49.40 6.44
CA PHE A 13 -48.02 49.66 7.45
C PHE A 13 -47.66 49.02 8.78
N ALA A 14 -47.85 49.84 9.82
CA ALA A 14 -47.51 49.65 11.22
C ALA A 14 -48.55 48.82 11.98
N ILE A 15 -48.15 48.27 13.13
CA ILE A 15 -49.08 47.96 14.22
C ILE A 15 -48.60 48.61 15.52
N ALA A 16 -49.46 49.53 15.96
CA ALA A 16 -49.80 50.02 17.30
C ALA A 16 -48.82 49.86 18.48
N ALA A 17 -48.53 51.02 19.08
CA ALA A 17 -48.06 51.17 20.44
C ALA A 17 -49.17 50.84 21.46
N CYS A 18 -48.83 50.01 22.45
CA CYS A 18 -49.41 50.08 23.79
C CYS A 18 -48.27 50.32 24.78
N ASN A 19 -48.45 51.37 25.57
CA ASN A 19 -47.49 51.92 26.51
C ASN A 19 -47.54 51.10 27.81
N GLN A 20 -46.52 50.29 28.08
CA GLN A 20 -46.21 49.82 29.42
C GLN A 20 -44.72 50.04 29.67
N SER A 21 -44.44 50.90 30.64
CA SER A 21 -43.11 51.24 31.11
C SER A 21 -42.42 50.01 31.70
N HIS A 22 -41.57 49.36 30.91
CA HIS A 22 -40.48 48.55 31.41
C HIS A 22 -39.19 49.17 30.90
N LYS A 23 -38.34 49.64 31.83
CA LYS A 23 -36.92 49.79 31.56
C LYS A 23 -36.40 48.42 31.11
N SER A 24 -36.24 48.21 29.82
CA SER A 24 -35.41 47.13 29.32
C SER A 24 -33.97 47.59 29.48
N GLU A 25 -33.33 47.10 30.54
CA GLU A 25 -31.87 47.01 30.58
C GLU A 25 -31.42 46.37 29.25
N ILE A 26 -30.59 47.11 28.53
CA ILE A 26 -29.81 46.54 27.43
C ILE A 26 -28.84 45.59 28.13
N HIS A 27 -29.19 44.31 28.17
CA HIS A 27 -28.19 43.27 28.33
C HIS A 27 -27.39 43.25 27.02
N ASP A 28 -26.31 44.03 26.99
CA ASP A 28 -25.21 43.83 26.05
C ASP A 28 -24.60 42.45 26.38
N THR A 29 -25.17 41.39 25.82
CA THR A 29 -24.43 40.14 25.65
C THR A 29 -23.36 40.44 24.60
N HIS A 30 -22.18 40.86 25.06
CA HIS A 30 -20.98 40.92 24.24
C HIS A 30 -20.69 39.50 23.74
N ASP A 31 -21.16 39.14 22.54
CA ASP A 31 -20.61 37.99 21.82
C ASP A 31 -19.12 38.28 21.65
N LYS A 32 -18.31 37.55 22.41
CA LYS A 32 -16.86 37.70 22.38
C LYS A 32 -16.38 37.35 20.98
N VAL A 33 -15.76 38.32 20.33
CA VAL A 33 -15.15 38.14 19.01
C VAL A 33 -13.99 37.16 19.15
N LYS A 34 -14.01 36.10 18.35
CA LYS A 34 -12.96 35.07 18.34
C LYS A 34 -12.09 35.15 17.10
N PHE A 35 -10.82 34.82 17.27
CA PHE A 35 -9.83 34.73 16.19
C PHE A 35 -9.29 33.30 16.13
N GLN A 36 -9.15 32.78 14.91
CA GLN A 36 -8.63 31.45 14.65
C GLN A 36 -7.21 31.56 14.09
N TYR A 37 -6.32 30.73 14.62
CA TYR A 37 -4.92 30.68 14.23
C TYR A 37 -4.51 29.26 13.88
N THR A 38 -3.61 29.13 12.91
CA THR A 38 -3.13 27.83 12.44
C THR A 38 -1.67 27.89 12.09
N THR A 39 -0.91 26.95 12.65
CA THR A 39 0.51 26.75 12.31
C THR A 39 0.78 25.27 12.15
N TYR A 40 1.68 24.93 11.21
CA TYR A 40 2.21 23.60 11.04
C TYR A 40 3.72 23.63 11.26
N THR A 41 4.23 22.63 11.98
CA THR A 41 5.65 22.29 12.03
C THR A 41 5.85 20.91 11.39
N ASN A 42 7.05 20.34 11.50
CA ASN A 42 7.28 18.96 11.03
C ASN A 42 6.54 17.93 11.91
N ASP A 43 6.31 18.26 13.18
CA ASP A 43 5.85 17.32 14.19
C ASP A 43 4.42 17.62 14.66
N PHE A 44 3.96 18.86 14.53
CA PHE A 44 2.68 19.31 15.08
C PHE A 44 1.88 20.18 14.13
N GLU A 45 0.56 19.99 14.17
CA GLU A 45 -0.42 20.99 13.78
C GLU A 45 -0.94 21.67 15.06
N LEU A 46 -0.95 23.01 15.05
CA LEU A 46 -1.63 23.84 16.05
C LEU A 46 -2.84 24.49 15.40
N PHE A 47 -4.00 24.31 16.02
CA PHE A 47 -5.19 25.12 15.80
C PHE A 47 -5.59 25.80 17.10
N ALA A 48 -5.47 27.13 17.16
CA ALA A 48 -5.86 27.90 18.34
C ALA A 48 -7.05 28.80 18.02
N GLU A 49 -8.08 28.72 18.86
CA GLU A 49 -9.17 29.68 18.89
C GLU A 49 -8.98 30.57 20.11
N ALA A 50 -8.85 31.88 19.90
CA ALA A 50 -8.66 32.84 20.98
C ALA A 50 -9.78 33.88 21.01
N ASP A 51 -10.23 34.22 22.21
CA ASP A 51 -10.90 35.49 22.44
C ASP A 51 -10.01 36.65 21.95
N ALA A 52 -10.61 37.72 21.46
CA ALA A 52 -9.86 38.92 21.10
C ALA A 52 -8.98 39.40 22.27
N PHE A 53 -7.67 39.51 22.05
CA PHE A 53 -6.77 40.07 23.05
C PHE A 53 -7.03 41.58 23.20
N VAL A 54 -7.69 41.98 24.29
CA VAL A 54 -7.94 43.39 24.63
C VAL A 54 -7.12 43.76 25.86
N VAL A 55 -6.47 44.93 25.84
CA VAL A 55 -5.65 45.42 26.94
C VAL A 55 -6.42 45.43 28.27
N GLY A 56 -5.82 44.84 29.30
CA GLY A 56 -6.37 44.81 30.66
C GLY A 56 -7.40 43.70 30.90
N GLU A 57 -7.76 42.94 29.88
CA GLU A 57 -8.76 41.86 29.96
C GLU A 57 -8.12 40.48 29.79
N SER A 58 -8.79 39.46 30.32
CA SER A 58 -8.36 38.07 30.16
C SER A 58 -8.96 37.51 28.86
N ALA A 59 -8.10 37.07 27.96
CA ALA A 59 -8.47 36.39 26.74
C ALA A 59 -8.24 34.89 26.90
N ASN A 60 -9.29 34.09 26.67
CA ASN A 60 -9.17 32.64 26.62
C ASN A 60 -8.56 32.19 25.29
N VAL A 61 -7.64 31.24 25.32
CA VAL A 61 -7.02 30.62 24.15
C VAL A 61 -7.20 29.11 24.25
N LEU A 62 -8.06 28.56 23.39
CA LEU A 62 -8.29 27.14 23.24
C LEU A 62 -7.40 26.58 22.13
N ALA A 63 -6.30 25.93 22.50
CA ALA A 63 -5.30 25.39 21.59
C ALA A 63 -5.47 23.88 21.42
N HIS A 64 -5.67 23.45 20.18
CA HIS A 64 -5.74 22.05 19.74
C HIS A 64 -4.40 21.67 19.11
N PHE A 65 -3.78 20.61 19.60
CA PHE A 65 -2.54 20.07 19.08
C PHE A 65 -2.79 18.69 18.47
N SER A 66 -2.43 18.55 17.19
CA SER A 66 -2.39 17.26 16.49
C SER A 66 -0.94 16.86 16.21
N ASN A 67 -0.60 15.59 16.40
CA ASN A 67 0.68 15.02 15.96
C ASN A 67 0.66 14.81 14.45
N LEU A 68 1.75 15.14 13.77
CA LEU A 68 1.96 14.86 12.35
C LEU A 68 2.87 13.63 12.17
N PRO A 69 2.72 12.86 11.09
CA PRO A 69 1.81 13.07 9.95
C PRO A 69 0.39 12.50 10.13
N ASP A 70 0.10 11.82 11.26
CA ASP A 70 -1.13 11.03 11.42
C ASP A 70 -2.36 11.84 11.87
N PHE A 71 -2.18 13.13 12.18
CA PHE A 71 -3.22 14.05 12.68
C PHE A 71 -3.98 13.49 13.91
N THR A 72 -3.27 12.82 14.82
CA THR A 72 -3.86 12.32 16.08
C THR A 72 -3.74 13.35 17.19
N ALA A 73 -4.67 13.36 18.14
CA ALA A 73 -4.62 14.29 19.28
C ALA A 73 -3.33 14.12 20.11
N LEU A 74 -2.75 15.22 20.59
CA LEU A 74 -1.68 15.16 21.57
C LEU A 74 -2.21 14.60 22.91
N GLU A 75 -1.75 13.40 23.30
CA GLU A 75 -2.25 12.71 24.49
C GLU A 75 -1.65 13.25 25.79
N ASP A 76 -0.37 13.60 25.77
CA ASP A 76 0.40 14.07 26.91
C ASP A 76 1.50 15.08 26.53
N GLY A 77 1.88 15.90 27.50
CA GLY A 77 2.91 16.93 27.34
C GLY A 77 2.61 18.18 28.16
N SER A 78 3.66 18.79 28.73
CA SER A 78 3.54 20.11 29.35
C SER A 78 3.67 21.17 28.27
N ILE A 79 2.73 22.12 28.20
CA ILE A 79 2.75 23.20 27.22
C ILE A 79 2.81 24.54 27.93
N SER A 80 3.82 25.33 27.58
CA SER A 80 3.93 26.73 27.97
C SER A 80 3.54 27.61 26.79
N ILE A 81 2.49 28.41 26.95
CA ILE A 81 2.14 29.47 26.01
C ILE A 81 2.86 30.76 26.42
N HIS A 82 3.41 31.48 25.46
CA HIS A 82 4.11 32.75 25.64
C HIS A 82 3.51 33.77 24.66
N LEU A 83 2.89 34.83 25.18
CA LEU A 83 2.47 35.97 24.36
C LEU A 83 3.50 37.08 24.51
N ILE A 84 4.16 37.43 23.40
CA ILE A 84 5.22 38.43 23.35
C ILE A 84 4.71 39.64 22.55
N VAL A 85 4.58 40.80 23.18
CA VAL A 85 4.05 42.04 22.56
C VAL A 85 4.97 43.20 22.89
N ASN A 86 5.56 43.85 21.88
CA ASN A 86 6.49 44.99 22.04
C ASN A 86 7.62 44.75 23.06
N GLY A 87 8.11 43.50 23.19
CA GLY A 87 9.16 43.11 24.13
C GLY A 87 8.69 42.73 25.53
N ASN A 88 7.39 42.89 25.84
CA ASN A 88 6.78 42.38 27.06
C ASN A 88 6.30 40.94 26.81
N GLU A 89 6.69 40.02 27.70
CA GLU A 89 6.32 38.60 27.62
C GLU A 89 5.45 38.21 28.82
N ILE A 90 4.31 37.60 28.52
CA ILE A 90 3.50 36.88 29.51
C ILE A 90 3.48 35.40 29.14
N HIS A 91 3.43 34.52 30.14
CA HIS A 91 3.37 33.08 29.88
C HIS A 91 2.46 32.36 30.88
N GLN A 92 1.96 31.21 30.46
CA GLN A 92 1.23 30.27 31.28
C GLN A 92 1.62 28.84 30.88
N THR A 93 1.84 27.98 31.88
CA THR A 93 2.20 26.58 31.65
C THR A 93 1.07 25.67 32.13
N LEU A 94 0.73 24.69 31.30
CA LEU A 94 -0.21 23.63 31.62
C LEU A 94 0.50 22.29 31.48
N GLU A 95 0.62 21.56 32.59
CA GLU A 95 1.31 20.26 32.63
C GLU A 95 0.58 19.16 31.86
N LYS A 96 -0.73 19.33 31.63
CA LYS A 96 -1.61 18.34 30.99
C LYS A 96 -2.72 19.02 30.20
N PRO A 97 -3.22 18.37 29.15
CA PRO A 97 -4.36 18.88 28.40
C PRO A 97 -5.65 18.87 29.24
N THR A 98 -6.53 19.83 29.02
CA THR A 98 -7.86 19.90 29.64
C THR A 98 -8.78 18.79 29.11
N ARG A 99 -8.68 18.51 27.81
CA ARG A 99 -9.31 17.38 27.10
C ARG A 99 -8.28 16.86 26.11
N LEU A 100 -8.36 15.60 25.68
CA LEU A 100 -7.38 15.00 24.76
C LEU A 100 -7.02 15.95 23.59
N GLY A 101 -5.75 16.34 23.48
CA GLY A 101 -5.25 17.29 22.46
C GLY A 101 -5.56 18.78 22.68
N ILE A 102 -6.33 19.15 23.72
CA ILE A 102 -6.88 20.50 23.94
C ILE A 102 -6.32 21.12 25.22
N TYR A 103 -5.78 22.32 25.10
CA TYR A 103 -5.26 23.13 26.20
C TYR A 103 -5.99 24.48 26.23
N SER A 104 -6.54 24.85 27.39
CA SER A 104 -7.22 26.12 27.59
C SER A 104 -6.37 27.05 28.44
N PHE A 105 -5.85 28.12 27.83
CA PHE A 105 -5.04 29.14 28.49
C PHE A 105 -5.86 30.41 28.71
N ASP A 106 -5.56 31.14 29.78
CA ASP A 106 -6.16 32.44 30.07
C ASP A 106 -5.04 33.47 30.21
N LEU A 107 -4.93 34.32 29.19
CA LEU A 107 -3.86 35.29 29.08
C LEU A 107 -4.39 36.70 29.26
N LYS A 108 -3.72 37.49 30.11
CA LYS A 108 -4.01 38.91 30.31
C LYS A 108 -2.76 39.74 30.05
N THR A 109 -2.87 40.70 29.14
CA THR A 109 -1.80 41.62 28.75
C THR A 109 -2.20 43.06 28.98
N GLU A 110 -1.24 43.88 29.42
CA GLU A 110 -1.42 45.33 29.63
C GLU A 110 -0.84 46.16 28.45
N THR A 111 -0.34 45.49 27.41
CA THR A 111 0.34 46.15 26.28
C THR A 111 -0.39 45.87 24.97
N ALA A 112 -0.89 46.93 24.32
CA ALA A 112 -1.43 46.85 22.96
C ALA A 112 -0.30 46.79 21.93
N GLY A 113 -0.58 46.17 20.77
CA GLY A 113 0.35 46.14 19.64
C GLY A 113 0.37 44.81 18.89
N LYS A 114 1.30 44.71 17.94
CA LYS A 114 1.58 43.44 17.26
C LYS A 114 2.46 42.56 18.16
N GLY A 115 2.14 41.28 18.20
CA GLY A 115 2.84 40.30 19.00
C GLY A 115 2.96 38.95 18.32
N VAL A 116 3.52 38.01 19.08
CA VAL A 116 3.76 36.64 18.67
C VAL A 116 3.26 35.72 19.78
N LEU A 117 2.55 34.66 19.41
CA LEU A 117 2.19 33.58 20.33
C LEU A 117 3.16 32.43 20.09
N ARG A 118 3.93 32.05 21.10
CA ARG A 118 4.85 30.91 21.06
C ARG A 118 4.34 29.85 22.01
N PHE A 119 4.30 28.60 21.55
CA PHE A 119 3.98 27.44 22.35
C PHE A 119 5.24 26.58 22.47
N GLU A 120 5.68 26.38 23.70
CA GLU A 120 6.77 25.46 24.04
C GLU A 120 6.17 24.16 24.55
N ILE A 121 6.38 23.07 23.82
CA ILE A 121 5.84 21.74 24.11
C ILE A 121 6.98 20.89 24.68
N SER A 122 6.86 20.48 25.93
CA SER A 122 7.83 19.61 26.61
C SER A 122 7.30 18.18 26.73
N ARG A 123 7.97 17.24 26.05
CA ARG A 123 7.60 15.82 26.04
C ARG A 123 8.86 14.94 26.00
N SER A 124 8.91 13.89 26.83
CA SER A 124 9.96 12.86 26.78
C SER A 124 11.41 13.39 26.73
N ASN A 125 11.72 14.44 27.51
CA ASN A 125 13.00 15.16 27.54
C ASN A 125 13.37 15.90 26.23
N GLN A 126 12.40 16.15 25.36
CA GLN A 126 12.53 17.00 24.18
C GLN A 126 11.60 18.21 24.32
N THR A 127 12.06 19.34 23.80
CA THR A 127 11.30 20.58 23.76
C THR A 127 11.09 20.98 22.31
N PHE A 128 9.83 21.20 21.95
CA PHE A 128 9.41 21.61 20.61
C PHE A 128 8.79 23.00 20.69
N GLU A 129 8.89 23.75 19.60
CA GLU A 129 8.37 25.11 19.53
C GLU A 129 7.39 25.24 18.37
N VAL A 130 6.23 25.83 18.64
CA VAL A 130 5.25 26.20 17.62
C VAL A 130 4.96 27.69 17.74
N VAL A 131 5.14 28.44 16.66
CA VAL A 131 5.00 29.90 16.66
C VAL A 131 3.84 30.32 15.77
N VAL A 132 2.92 31.11 16.32
CA VAL A 132 1.89 31.83 15.57
C VAL A 132 2.38 33.27 15.38
N PRO A 133 2.81 33.63 14.17
CA PRO A 133 3.23 35.00 13.90
C PRO A 133 2.01 35.93 13.82
N GLU A 134 2.24 37.22 14.06
CA GLU A 134 1.27 38.30 13.79
C GLU A 134 -0.04 38.29 14.61
N ILE A 135 0.06 38.10 15.92
CA ILE A 135 -1.06 38.38 16.84
C ILE A 135 -1.25 39.89 17.00
N ILE A 136 -2.50 40.34 17.16
CA ILE A 136 -2.80 41.74 17.47
C ILE A 136 -3.48 41.80 18.83
N VAL A 137 -2.92 42.60 19.72
CA VAL A 137 -3.57 43.02 20.97
C VAL A 137 -4.21 44.37 20.75
N PHE A 138 -5.53 44.42 20.84
CA PHE A 138 -6.37 45.58 20.57
C PHE A 138 -6.47 46.49 21.79
N ALA A 139 -6.59 47.80 21.55
CA ALA A 139 -6.80 48.76 22.64
C ALA A 139 -8.25 48.72 23.16
N SER A 140 -9.20 48.25 22.35
CA SER A 140 -10.62 48.15 22.72
C SER A 140 -11.37 47.08 21.93
N HIS A 141 -12.52 46.63 22.48
CA HIS A 141 -13.46 45.72 21.81
C HIS A 141 -13.98 46.21 20.45
N LYS A 142 -14.08 47.52 20.27
CA LYS A 142 -14.54 48.11 19.00
C LYS A 142 -13.54 47.82 17.88
N GLU A 143 -12.24 47.98 18.16
CA GLU A 143 -11.17 47.67 17.21
C GLU A 143 -11.14 46.17 16.87
N ALA A 144 -11.29 45.32 17.88
CA ALA A 144 -11.37 43.87 17.69
C ALA A 144 -12.54 43.46 16.78
N SER A 145 -13.72 44.04 17.01
CA SER A 145 -14.93 43.78 16.21
C SER A 145 -14.78 44.25 14.76
N GLU A 146 -14.15 45.40 14.54
CA GLU A 146 -13.86 45.92 13.20
C GLU A 146 -12.83 45.06 12.46
N ALA A 147 -11.83 44.52 13.17
CA ALA A 147 -10.84 43.61 12.60
C ALA A 147 -11.47 42.27 12.21
N ALA A 148 -12.34 41.69 13.05
CA ALA A 148 -13.02 40.44 12.73
C ALA A 148 -13.97 40.56 11.53
N LYS A 149 -14.69 41.69 11.40
CA LYS A 149 -15.54 41.95 10.22
C LYS A 149 -14.75 42.00 8.90
N LYS A 150 -13.48 42.42 8.93
CA LYS A 150 -12.61 42.45 7.74
C LYS A 150 -12.10 41.06 7.34
N ASN A 151 -12.06 40.11 8.28
CA ASN A 151 -11.56 38.76 8.09
C ASN A 151 -12.68 37.73 7.91
N GLN A 152 -13.87 38.15 7.48
CA GLN A 152 -14.99 37.25 7.29
C GLN A 152 -14.71 36.30 6.11
N ILE A 153 -14.60 35.01 6.42
CA ILE A 153 -14.36 33.95 5.44
C ILE A 153 -15.68 33.62 4.75
N SER A 154 -15.63 33.35 3.44
CA SER A 154 -16.80 32.93 2.68
C SER A 154 -17.21 31.52 3.08
N GLU A 155 -18.42 31.36 3.64
CA GLU A 155 -18.98 30.04 4.05
C GLU A 155 -19.68 29.28 2.91
N THR A 156 -19.45 29.70 1.66
CA THR A 156 -20.14 29.10 0.52
C THR A 156 -19.56 27.72 0.23
N ASN A 157 -20.40 26.68 0.25
CA ASN A 157 -20.00 25.30 0.01
C ASN A 157 -18.92 24.78 1.00
N THR A 158 -18.87 25.35 2.19
CA THR A 158 -17.97 24.92 3.26
C THR A 158 -18.66 23.95 4.23
N THR A 159 -17.87 23.10 4.87
CA THR A 159 -18.31 22.16 5.88
C THR A 159 -17.40 22.26 7.08
N VAL A 160 -18.00 22.38 8.28
CA VAL A 160 -17.25 22.32 9.54
C VAL A 160 -16.99 20.85 9.89
N PHE A 161 -15.74 20.52 10.20
CA PHE A 161 -15.31 19.22 10.67
C PHE A 161 -14.26 19.42 11.76
N THR A 162 -14.66 19.25 13.02
CA THR A 162 -13.84 19.67 14.17
C THR A 162 -12.63 18.77 14.38
N LYS A 163 -11.63 19.26 15.13
CA LYS A 163 -10.45 18.47 15.47
C LYS A 163 -10.81 17.21 16.21
N GLU A 164 -11.73 17.27 17.17
CA GLU A 164 -12.16 16.09 17.91
C GLU A 164 -12.96 15.09 17.06
N GLN A 165 -13.56 15.53 15.95
CA GLN A 165 -14.11 14.62 14.94
C GLN A 165 -12.99 13.98 14.13
N SER A 166 -12.01 14.77 13.67
CA SER A 166 -10.88 14.26 12.89
C SER A 166 -10.00 13.26 13.66
N TRP A 167 -9.80 13.47 14.96
CA TRP A 167 -8.96 12.60 15.80
C TRP A 167 -9.54 11.20 16.03
N LYS A 168 -10.82 10.98 15.70
CA LYS A 168 -11.51 9.68 15.86
C LYS A 168 -11.41 8.79 14.63
N VAL A 169 -10.81 9.28 13.54
CA VAL A 169 -10.85 8.65 12.23
C VAL A 169 -9.51 8.78 11.54
N GLU A 170 -9.29 8.01 10.47
CA GLU A 170 -8.10 8.18 9.63
C GLU A 170 -8.26 9.44 8.77
N PHE A 171 -7.71 10.56 9.26
CA PHE A 171 -7.80 11.87 8.64
C PHE A 171 -6.40 12.41 8.38
N SER A 172 -6.21 13.05 7.23
CA SER A 172 -4.97 13.78 6.97
C SER A 172 -5.21 14.87 5.95
N THR A 173 -4.42 15.93 6.05
CA THR A 173 -4.36 16.99 5.05
C THR A 173 -2.93 17.19 4.59
N ASP A 174 -2.76 17.55 3.33
CA ASP A 174 -1.45 17.87 2.78
C ASP A 174 -1.57 18.84 1.61
N PHE A 175 -0.44 19.41 1.19
CA PHE A 175 -0.39 20.20 -0.04
C PHE A 175 -0.32 19.27 -1.26
N PRO A 176 -0.90 19.65 -2.41
CA PRO A 176 -0.66 18.97 -3.67
C PRO A 176 0.83 19.00 -4.03
N HIS A 177 1.33 17.94 -4.67
CA HIS A 177 2.74 17.83 -5.04
C HIS A 177 2.93 18.05 -6.54
N GLN A 178 3.91 18.87 -6.90
CA GLN A 178 4.37 18.99 -8.27
C GLN A 178 5.52 18.02 -8.49
N GLU A 179 5.29 17.00 -9.33
CA GLU A 179 6.27 15.94 -9.58
C GLU A 179 6.20 15.43 -11.02
N PRO A 180 7.27 14.81 -11.55
CA PRO A 180 7.24 14.16 -12.85
C PRO A 180 6.15 13.09 -12.93
N PHE A 181 5.16 13.32 -13.79
CA PHE A 181 4.02 12.41 -13.94
C PHE A 181 3.88 11.96 -15.39
N GLY A 182 4.45 10.78 -15.68
CA GLY A 182 4.47 10.23 -17.03
C GLY A 182 3.13 9.66 -17.46
N GLN A 183 3.10 9.20 -18.71
CA GLN A 183 1.92 8.54 -19.24
C GLN A 183 1.66 7.24 -18.46
N ILE A 184 0.40 7.04 -18.10
CA ILE A 184 -0.04 5.82 -17.42
C ILE A 184 -0.73 4.89 -18.42
N ILE A 185 -0.28 3.65 -18.43
CA ILE A 185 -0.93 2.56 -19.16
C ILE A 185 -1.62 1.69 -18.12
N LYS A 186 -2.94 1.83 -18.03
CA LYS A 186 -3.79 0.99 -17.20
C LYS A 186 -4.10 -0.31 -17.95
N THR A 187 -3.78 -1.45 -17.36
CA THR A 187 -4.12 -2.77 -17.91
C THR A 187 -4.29 -3.81 -16.79
N THR A 188 -4.52 -5.06 -17.17
CA THR A 188 -4.52 -6.23 -16.29
C THR A 188 -3.27 -7.06 -16.53
N ALA A 189 -2.78 -7.70 -15.48
CA ALA A 189 -1.70 -8.67 -15.55
C ALA A 189 -2.13 -10.01 -14.96
N GLN A 190 -1.74 -11.09 -15.62
CA GLN A 190 -1.86 -12.43 -15.05
C GLN A 190 -0.65 -12.73 -14.16
N VAL A 191 -0.90 -13.32 -12.99
CA VAL A 191 0.14 -13.69 -12.03
C VAL A 191 0.62 -15.11 -12.35
N HIS A 192 1.89 -15.27 -12.68
CA HIS A 192 2.54 -16.57 -12.89
C HIS A 192 3.60 -16.84 -11.84
N SER A 193 3.86 -18.12 -11.56
CA SER A 193 5.06 -18.50 -10.80
C SER A 193 6.29 -18.17 -11.64
N SER A 194 7.33 -17.66 -11.00
CA SER A 194 8.63 -17.51 -11.66
C SER A 194 9.18 -18.88 -12.08
N GLN A 195 9.87 -18.95 -13.22
CA GLN A 195 10.39 -20.20 -13.79
C GLN A 195 11.37 -20.93 -12.84
N GLY A 196 12.04 -20.20 -11.95
CA GLY A 196 12.96 -20.78 -10.97
C GLY A 196 12.30 -21.34 -9.70
N ASP A 197 11.03 -21.01 -9.47
CA ASP A 197 10.31 -21.35 -8.23
C ASP A 197 9.37 -22.55 -8.39
N GLU A 198 9.36 -23.17 -9.58
CA GLU A 198 8.52 -24.33 -9.90
C GLU A 198 9.36 -25.44 -10.53
N ILE A 199 9.25 -26.65 -9.98
CA ILE A 199 9.97 -27.83 -10.49
C ILE A 199 8.97 -28.96 -10.73
N ILE A 200 8.98 -29.47 -11.96
CA ILE A 200 8.25 -30.68 -12.34
C ILE A 200 9.15 -31.88 -12.04
N VAL A 201 8.68 -32.76 -11.16
CA VAL A 201 9.35 -34.01 -10.84
C VAL A 201 8.76 -35.12 -11.71
N THR A 202 9.64 -35.82 -12.44
CA THR A 202 9.27 -36.88 -13.36
C THR A 202 9.64 -38.26 -12.83
N ALA A 203 9.01 -39.30 -13.38
CA ALA A 203 9.36 -40.69 -13.13
C ALA A 203 10.76 -40.98 -13.70
N LYS A 204 11.62 -41.61 -12.91
CA LYS A 204 12.97 -42.01 -13.36
C LYS A 204 13.00 -43.37 -14.03
N THR A 205 11.99 -44.20 -13.77
CA THR A 205 11.86 -45.59 -14.24
C THR A 205 10.40 -45.90 -14.55
N ASN A 206 10.19 -46.95 -15.33
CA ASN A 206 8.84 -47.45 -15.61
C ASN A 206 8.33 -48.28 -14.42
N GLY A 207 7.06 -48.16 -14.06
CA GLY A 207 6.46 -48.98 -13.00
C GLY A 207 5.15 -48.46 -12.44
N ILE A 208 4.66 -49.12 -11.39
CA ILE A 208 3.47 -48.69 -10.64
C ILE A 208 3.87 -47.68 -9.56
N VAL A 209 3.13 -46.58 -9.49
CA VAL A 209 3.27 -45.54 -8.47
C VAL A 209 2.60 -45.97 -7.16
N LYS A 210 3.35 -45.88 -6.06
CA LYS A 210 2.84 -46.01 -4.69
C LYS A 210 3.04 -44.70 -3.94
N LEU A 211 1.96 -44.15 -3.37
CA LEU A 211 2.03 -42.93 -2.56
C LEU A 211 2.61 -43.24 -1.18
N THR A 212 3.49 -42.35 -0.70
CA THR A 212 4.02 -42.42 0.66
C THR A 212 3.07 -41.69 1.61
N GLY A 213 1.97 -42.36 1.99
CA GLY A 213 0.94 -41.85 2.90
C GLY A 213 -0.26 -41.20 2.20
N ASN A 214 -1.28 -40.81 3.00
CA ASN A 214 -2.57 -40.32 2.49
C ASN A 214 -2.60 -38.81 2.20
N ASN A 215 -1.48 -38.11 2.32
CA ASN A 215 -1.44 -36.64 2.42
C ASN A 215 -0.72 -35.96 1.25
N ILE A 216 -0.58 -36.65 0.10
CA ILE A 216 0.03 -36.11 -1.12
C ILE A 216 -1.09 -35.47 -1.96
N LEU A 217 -1.46 -34.26 -1.59
CA LEU A 217 -2.53 -33.47 -2.21
C LEU A 217 -2.02 -32.08 -2.59
N ALA A 218 -2.66 -31.45 -3.58
CA ALA A 218 -2.36 -30.07 -3.93
C ALA A 218 -2.55 -29.13 -2.73
N GLY A 219 -1.64 -28.17 -2.59
CA GLY A 219 -1.59 -27.22 -1.47
C GLY A 219 -0.88 -27.73 -0.21
N LYS A 220 -0.40 -28.98 -0.19
CA LYS A 220 0.37 -29.50 0.96
C LYS A 220 1.83 -29.10 0.89
N ASP A 221 2.36 -28.64 2.02
CA ASP A 221 3.77 -28.32 2.19
C ASP A 221 4.66 -29.56 2.10
N VAL A 222 5.85 -29.36 1.53
CA VAL A 222 6.88 -30.38 1.36
C VAL A 222 8.25 -29.82 1.67
N SER A 223 9.06 -30.59 2.39
CA SER A 223 10.46 -30.29 2.67
C SER A 223 11.36 -30.82 1.57
N ALA A 224 12.52 -30.18 1.36
CA ALA A 224 13.55 -30.72 0.48
C ALA A 224 13.99 -32.13 0.95
N GLY A 225 14.05 -33.09 0.03
CA GLY A 225 14.35 -34.49 0.32
C GLY A 225 13.18 -35.30 0.89
N GLN A 226 12.00 -34.72 1.10
CA GLN A 226 10.84 -35.45 1.56
C GLN A 226 10.39 -36.48 0.52
N HIS A 227 10.26 -37.74 0.93
CA HIS A 227 9.75 -38.83 0.10
C HIS A 227 8.26 -38.65 -0.21
N LEU A 228 7.89 -38.68 -1.50
CA LEU A 228 6.52 -38.44 -1.95
C LEU A 228 5.91 -39.67 -2.63
N PHE A 229 6.67 -40.30 -3.53
CA PHE A 229 6.21 -41.44 -4.33
C PHE A 229 7.29 -42.50 -4.45
N THR A 230 6.91 -43.78 -4.46
CA THR A 230 7.78 -44.87 -4.91
C THR A 230 7.27 -45.40 -6.24
N VAL A 231 8.16 -45.59 -7.21
CA VAL A 231 7.83 -46.26 -8.48
C VAL A 231 8.44 -47.65 -8.50
N SER A 232 7.60 -48.68 -8.51
CA SER A 232 8.03 -50.08 -8.45
C SER A 232 7.77 -50.78 -9.79
N GLY A 233 8.83 -51.28 -10.43
CA GLY A 233 8.75 -52.01 -11.70
C GLY A 233 8.56 -53.53 -11.57
N GLY A 234 8.58 -54.07 -10.35
CA GLY A 234 8.68 -55.51 -10.07
C GLY A 234 7.45 -56.36 -10.36
N GLU A 235 6.31 -55.76 -10.72
CA GLU A 235 5.06 -56.50 -10.99
C GLU A 235 4.87 -56.86 -12.47
N PHE A 236 5.78 -56.47 -13.37
CA PHE A 236 5.68 -56.73 -14.80
C PHE A 236 6.66 -57.82 -15.25
N ALA A 237 6.14 -58.84 -15.96
CA ALA A 237 6.91 -59.98 -16.45
C ALA A 237 8.10 -59.58 -17.35
N ASP A 238 7.95 -58.53 -18.16
CA ASP A 238 8.96 -58.09 -19.14
C ASP A 238 10.04 -57.15 -18.55
N ASN A 239 9.88 -56.68 -17.30
CA ASN A 239 10.75 -55.68 -16.66
C ASN A 239 11.27 -56.13 -15.28
N ASN A 240 11.57 -57.42 -15.14
CA ASN A 240 12.23 -57.97 -13.96
C ASN A 240 13.69 -57.48 -13.86
N ILE A 241 13.86 -56.22 -13.48
CA ILE A 241 15.16 -55.60 -13.18
C ILE A 241 15.89 -56.39 -12.08
N SER A 242 15.14 -57.08 -11.21
CA SER A 242 15.65 -58.05 -10.23
C SER A 242 16.35 -59.25 -10.88
N ILE A 243 15.76 -59.84 -11.94
CA ILE A 243 16.37 -60.94 -12.69
C ILE A 243 17.59 -60.44 -13.45
N ARG A 244 17.48 -59.31 -14.16
CA ARG A 244 18.63 -58.72 -14.89
C ARG A 244 19.78 -58.33 -13.95
N TYR A 245 19.47 -57.83 -12.76
CA TYR A 245 20.45 -57.55 -11.72
C TYR A 245 21.14 -58.84 -11.24
N ALA A 246 20.36 -59.91 -10.98
CA ALA A 246 20.91 -61.21 -10.59
C ALA A 246 21.79 -61.82 -11.71
N GLU A 247 21.37 -61.74 -12.96
CA GLU A 247 22.16 -62.18 -14.13
C GLU A 247 23.46 -61.38 -14.27
N ALA A 248 23.40 -60.05 -14.17
CA ALA A 248 24.58 -59.20 -14.24
C ALA A 248 25.56 -59.48 -13.09
N LYS A 249 25.06 -59.73 -11.88
CA LYS A 249 25.86 -60.14 -10.73
C LYS A 249 26.57 -61.48 -10.99
N ASN A 250 25.83 -62.49 -11.42
CA ASN A 250 26.38 -63.82 -11.72
C ASN A 250 27.43 -63.75 -12.85
N ASN A 251 27.17 -62.93 -13.88
CA ASN A 251 28.10 -62.74 -14.99
C ASN A 251 29.37 -62.00 -14.56
N LEU A 252 29.26 -61.01 -13.67
CA LEU A 252 30.42 -60.34 -13.08
C LEU A 252 31.25 -61.31 -12.24
N GLU A 253 30.63 -62.10 -11.37
CA GLU A 253 31.32 -63.11 -10.56
C GLU A 253 32.07 -64.11 -11.46
N LYS A 254 31.41 -64.63 -12.50
CA LYS A 254 32.03 -65.53 -13.48
C LYS A 254 33.22 -64.88 -14.19
N ALA A 255 33.06 -63.66 -14.69
CA ALA A 255 34.11 -62.96 -15.42
C ALA A 255 35.30 -62.56 -14.52
N SER A 256 35.03 -62.24 -13.24
CA SER A 256 36.07 -61.98 -12.24
C SER A 256 36.93 -63.20 -12.01
N SER A 257 36.31 -64.36 -11.73
CA SER A 257 37.05 -65.61 -11.49
C SER A 257 37.85 -66.06 -12.71
N GLU A 258 37.34 -65.88 -13.94
CA GLU A 258 38.06 -66.24 -15.16
C GLU A 258 39.24 -65.29 -15.43
N TYR A 259 39.08 -63.99 -15.16
CA TYR A 259 40.17 -63.02 -15.26
C TYR A 259 41.25 -63.29 -14.22
N GLU A 260 40.89 -63.51 -12.95
CA GLU A 260 41.82 -63.84 -11.87
C GLU A 260 42.64 -65.11 -12.18
N ARG A 261 41.97 -66.16 -12.67
CA ARG A 261 42.62 -67.40 -13.09
C ARG A 261 43.56 -67.17 -14.28
N SER A 262 43.11 -66.43 -15.29
CA SER A 262 43.94 -66.10 -16.46
C SER A 262 45.16 -65.27 -16.08
N GLU A 263 45.03 -64.35 -15.11
CA GLU A 263 46.14 -63.54 -14.60
C GLU A 263 47.20 -64.42 -13.90
N GLU A 264 46.77 -65.39 -13.09
CA GLU A 264 47.68 -66.34 -12.44
C GLU A 264 48.40 -67.24 -13.45
N LEU A 265 47.68 -67.78 -14.44
CA LEU A 265 48.27 -68.61 -15.50
C LEU A 265 49.21 -67.81 -16.40
N ALA A 266 48.94 -66.53 -16.65
CA ALA A 266 49.79 -65.65 -17.45
C ALA A 266 51.13 -65.35 -16.74
N LYS A 267 51.11 -65.17 -15.41
CA LYS A 267 52.35 -65.04 -14.59
C LYS A 267 53.28 -66.23 -14.77
N ASN A 268 52.70 -67.42 -14.94
CA ASN A 268 53.41 -68.67 -15.19
C ASN A 268 53.67 -68.96 -16.69
N LYS A 269 53.36 -68.02 -17.59
CA LYS A 269 53.48 -68.14 -19.06
C LYS A 269 52.69 -69.30 -19.69
N ILE A 270 51.58 -69.69 -19.05
CA ILE A 270 50.73 -70.82 -19.48
C ILE A 270 49.65 -70.38 -20.49
N VAL A 271 49.20 -69.12 -20.43
CA VAL A 271 48.20 -68.54 -21.35
C VAL A 271 48.79 -67.38 -22.15
N SER A 272 48.22 -67.09 -23.33
CA SER A 272 48.71 -66.00 -24.18
C SER A 272 48.23 -64.62 -23.68
N ASP A 273 48.99 -63.57 -23.99
CA ASP A 273 48.60 -62.17 -23.67
C ASP A 273 47.25 -61.80 -24.28
N LYS A 274 46.92 -62.38 -25.44
CA LYS A 274 45.63 -62.20 -26.11
C LYS A 274 44.47 -62.76 -25.27
N ASP A 275 44.66 -63.93 -24.68
CA ASP A 275 43.63 -64.59 -23.87
C ASP A 275 43.43 -63.85 -22.54
N LEU A 276 44.53 -63.41 -21.90
CA LEU A 276 44.47 -62.55 -20.70
C LEU A 276 43.74 -61.23 -20.99
N LEU A 277 44.07 -60.56 -22.09
CA LEU A 277 43.42 -59.31 -22.49
C LEU A 277 41.93 -59.52 -22.77
N THR A 278 41.57 -60.67 -23.37
CA THR A 278 40.17 -61.03 -23.62
C THR A 278 39.40 -61.23 -22.31
N ALA A 279 39.98 -61.96 -21.35
CA ALA A 279 39.38 -62.16 -20.02
C ALA A 279 39.22 -60.83 -19.27
N LYS A 280 40.23 -59.94 -19.34
CA LYS A 280 40.16 -58.59 -18.75
C LYS A 280 39.03 -57.76 -19.34
N ASN A 281 38.90 -57.73 -20.66
CA ASN A 281 37.84 -56.98 -21.33
C ASN A 281 36.45 -57.51 -20.98
N GLN A 282 36.30 -58.83 -20.85
CA GLN A 282 35.04 -59.44 -20.40
C GLN A 282 34.69 -59.07 -18.97
N PHE A 283 35.67 -59.08 -18.06
CA PHE A 283 35.49 -58.61 -16.69
C PHE A 283 35.09 -57.13 -16.63
N GLU A 284 35.81 -56.24 -17.30
CA GLU A 284 35.51 -54.80 -17.31
C GLU A 284 34.10 -54.52 -17.90
N ASN A 285 33.71 -55.22 -18.97
CA ASN A 285 32.37 -55.11 -19.53
C ASN A 285 31.29 -55.60 -18.57
N ALA A 286 31.47 -56.77 -17.95
CA ALA A 286 30.53 -57.31 -16.97
C ALA A 286 30.40 -56.38 -15.75
N LYS A 287 31.52 -55.78 -15.30
CA LYS A 287 31.57 -54.82 -14.21
C LYS A 287 30.82 -53.54 -14.56
N ALA A 288 31.03 -52.97 -15.75
CA ALA A 288 30.33 -51.77 -16.20
C ALA A 288 28.80 -51.99 -16.26
N ILE A 289 28.36 -53.15 -16.76
CA ILE A 289 26.94 -53.52 -16.82
C ILE A 289 26.36 -53.67 -15.41
N PHE A 290 27.04 -54.39 -14.52
CA PHE A 290 26.60 -54.57 -13.14
C PHE A 290 26.54 -53.24 -12.38
N GLU A 291 27.57 -52.39 -12.48
CA GLU A 291 27.58 -51.08 -11.82
C GLU A 291 26.46 -50.17 -12.32
N ASN A 292 26.17 -50.20 -13.63
CA ASN A 292 25.03 -49.47 -14.20
C ASN A 292 23.70 -49.94 -13.61
N LEU A 293 23.48 -51.25 -13.54
CA LEU A 293 22.26 -51.81 -12.97
C LEU A 293 22.19 -51.57 -11.46
N ASN A 294 23.28 -51.70 -10.72
CA ASN A 294 23.34 -51.50 -9.28
C ASN A 294 23.00 -50.06 -8.86
N ARG A 295 23.40 -49.06 -9.65
CA ARG A 295 23.01 -47.66 -9.40
C ARG A 295 21.53 -47.38 -9.62
N ASN A 296 20.88 -48.18 -10.47
CA ASN A 296 19.48 -48.00 -10.88
C ASN A 296 18.54 -49.06 -10.24
N PHE A 297 19.08 -50.02 -9.50
CA PHE A 297 18.33 -51.11 -8.89
C PHE A 297 17.91 -50.73 -7.47
N SER A 298 16.60 -50.81 -7.20
CA SER A 298 16.03 -50.77 -5.86
C SER A 298 15.03 -51.91 -5.71
N SER A 299 15.24 -52.76 -4.71
CA SER A 299 14.36 -53.90 -4.39
C SER A 299 12.94 -53.46 -3.96
N THR A 300 12.79 -52.21 -3.52
CA THR A 300 11.51 -51.64 -3.09
C THR A 300 10.90 -50.68 -4.11
N GLY A 301 11.60 -50.42 -5.22
CA GLY A 301 11.25 -49.40 -6.21
C GLY A 301 12.04 -48.10 -6.04
N GLN A 302 11.98 -47.23 -7.06
CA GLN A 302 12.69 -45.96 -7.06
C GLN A 302 11.93 -44.93 -6.24
N ASN A 303 12.59 -44.36 -5.23
CA ASN A 303 12.06 -43.25 -4.45
C ASN A 303 12.12 -41.95 -5.28
N ILE A 304 10.98 -41.25 -5.33
CA ILE A 304 10.80 -39.91 -5.85
C ILE A 304 10.52 -38.96 -4.67
N SER A 305 11.50 -38.10 -4.40
CA SER A 305 11.46 -37.11 -3.32
C SER A 305 11.38 -35.69 -3.87
N SER A 306 10.95 -34.74 -3.02
CA SER A 306 10.95 -33.33 -3.37
C SER A 306 12.38 -32.79 -3.53
N PRO A 307 12.75 -32.12 -4.65
CA PRO A 307 14.07 -31.51 -4.82
C PRO A 307 14.23 -30.19 -4.03
N MET A 308 13.13 -29.60 -3.56
CA MET A 308 13.16 -28.30 -2.86
C MET A 308 12.10 -28.22 -1.75
N HIS A 309 12.25 -27.26 -0.86
CA HIS A 309 11.15 -26.87 0.04
C HIS A 309 10.06 -26.16 -0.76
N GLY A 310 8.79 -26.32 -0.41
CA GLY A 310 7.68 -25.62 -1.06
C GLY A 310 6.36 -26.30 -0.75
N PHE A 311 5.43 -26.27 -1.71
CA PHE A 311 4.18 -26.99 -1.63
C PHE A 311 3.89 -27.73 -2.95
N ILE A 312 3.05 -28.76 -2.88
CA ILE A 312 2.58 -29.50 -4.04
C ILE A 312 1.60 -28.62 -4.82
N LYS A 313 1.98 -28.16 -6.01
CA LYS A 313 1.09 -27.40 -6.90
C LYS A 313 0.08 -28.32 -7.58
N GLN A 314 0.55 -29.44 -8.12
CA GLN A 314 -0.27 -30.38 -8.86
C GLN A 314 0.30 -31.79 -8.78
N VAL A 315 -0.57 -32.79 -8.67
CA VAL A 315 -0.21 -34.22 -8.77
C VAL A 315 -0.81 -34.76 -10.07
N PHE A 316 0.01 -35.35 -10.93
CA PHE A 316 -0.41 -35.87 -12.24
C PHE A 316 -0.82 -37.35 -12.21
N VAL A 317 -0.46 -38.07 -11.14
CA VAL A 317 -0.62 -39.53 -11.04
C VAL A 317 -1.42 -39.91 -9.80
N LYS A 318 -2.09 -41.07 -9.86
CA LYS A 318 -2.81 -41.65 -8.71
C LYS A 318 -2.06 -42.85 -8.15
N ASN A 319 -2.33 -43.21 -6.90
CA ASN A 319 -1.84 -44.47 -6.35
C ASN A 319 -2.28 -45.65 -7.22
N GLY A 320 -1.35 -46.53 -7.59
CA GLY A 320 -1.59 -47.65 -8.50
C GLY A 320 -1.48 -47.31 -10.00
N SER A 321 -1.19 -46.05 -10.37
CA SER A 321 -1.01 -45.69 -11.78
C SER A 321 0.30 -46.26 -12.33
N TYR A 322 0.29 -46.75 -13.56
CA TYR A 322 1.51 -47.02 -14.31
C TYR A 322 2.10 -45.72 -14.84
N VAL A 323 3.42 -45.56 -14.73
CA VAL A 323 4.17 -44.44 -15.28
C VAL A 323 5.35 -44.91 -16.10
N GLU A 324 5.69 -44.13 -17.12
CA GLU A 324 6.90 -44.30 -17.94
C GLU A 324 8.00 -43.33 -17.52
N ALA A 325 9.26 -43.71 -17.72
CA ALA A 325 10.40 -42.84 -17.46
C ALA A 325 10.28 -41.53 -18.26
N GLY A 326 10.43 -40.40 -17.57
CA GLY A 326 10.22 -39.05 -18.11
C GLY A 326 8.81 -38.51 -17.91
N GLN A 327 7.82 -39.34 -17.55
CA GLN A 327 6.45 -38.88 -17.30
C GLN A 327 6.39 -37.97 -16.05
N PRO A 328 5.73 -36.80 -16.12
CA PRO A 328 5.47 -35.95 -14.95
C PRO A 328 4.67 -36.67 -13.85
N ILE A 329 5.13 -36.57 -12.60
CA ILE A 329 4.49 -37.15 -11.42
C ILE A 329 3.85 -36.05 -10.56
N VAL A 330 4.63 -35.03 -10.21
CA VAL A 330 4.22 -33.95 -9.32
C VAL A 330 4.92 -32.65 -9.71
N THR A 331 4.22 -31.53 -9.53
CA THR A 331 4.84 -30.20 -9.59
C THR A 331 4.91 -29.60 -8.20
N ILE A 332 6.09 -29.10 -7.85
CA ILE A 332 6.38 -28.48 -6.55
C ILE A 332 6.69 -27.01 -6.81
N ALA A 333 6.12 -26.12 -6.01
CA ALA A 333 6.29 -24.69 -6.15
C ALA A 333 6.67 -24.02 -4.81
N GLN A 334 7.44 -22.93 -4.89
CA GLN A 334 7.75 -22.07 -3.74
C GLN A 334 6.95 -20.76 -3.75
N ASN A 335 6.63 -20.24 -4.93
CA ASN A 335 5.96 -18.94 -5.13
C ASN A 335 6.57 -17.79 -4.32
N LYS A 336 7.90 -17.76 -4.15
CA LYS A 336 8.59 -16.65 -3.49
C LYS A 336 8.65 -15.44 -4.39
N THR A 337 8.89 -15.67 -5.67
CA THR A 337 8.92 -14.69 -6.74
C THR A 337 7.86 -15.02 -7.76
N LEU A 338 7.21 -13.97 -8.26
CA LEU A 338 6.12 -14.07 -9.22
C LEU A 338 6.44 -13.23 -10.45
N MET A 339 5.90 -13.67 -11.58
CA MET A 339 5.97 -12.99 -12.85
C MET A 339 4.58 -12.44 -13.19
N LEU A 340 4.46 -11.12 -13.29
CA LEU A 340 3.26 -10.46 -13.78
C LEU A 340 3.37 -10.29 -15.28
N LEU A 341 2.46 -10.93 -16.02
CA LEU A 341 2.33 -10.79 -17.46
C LEU A 341 1.24 -9.75 -17.75
N ALA A 342 1.63 -8.50 -17.92
CA ALA A 342 0.74 -7.40 -18.26
C ALA A 342 0.53 -7.34 -19.77
N GLU A 343 -0.71 -7.36 -20.23
CA GLU A 343 -1.01 -7.32 -21.67
C GLU A 343 -1.37 -5.89 -22.11
N VAL A 344 -0.58 -5.29 -22.99
CA VAL A 344 -0.71 -3.87 -23.36
C VAL A 344 -1.20 -3.71 -24.79
N GLN A 345 -2.12 -2.77 -25.02
CA GLN A 345 -2.62 -2.44 -26.36
C GLN A 345 -1.53 -1.86 -27.27
N GLN A 346 -1.55 -2.22 -28.55
CA GLN A 346 -0.55 -1.80 -29.54
C GLN A 346 -0.36 -0.28 -29.67
N LYS A 347 -1.39 0.52 -29.37
CA LYS A 347 -1.29 2.00 -29.39
C LYS A 347 -0.19 2.56 -28.47
N TYR A 348 0.24 1.80 -27.47
CA TYR A 348 1.31 2.17 -26.55
C TYR A 348 2.68 1.59 -26.93
N ALA A 349 2.81 0.91 -28.07
CA ALA A 349 4.05 0.26 -28.49
C ALA A 349 5.27 1.20 -28.51
N SER A 350 5.07 2.45 -28.93
CA SER A 350 6.14 3.46 -29.03
C SER A 350 6.71 3.88 -27.66
N ILE A 351 5.97 3.72 -26.57
CA ILE A 351 6.34 4.22 -25.23
C ILE A 351 6.73 3.10 -24.25
N LEU A 352 6.59 1.82 -24.63
CA LEU A 352 6.87 0.69 -23.73
C LEU A 352 8.30 0.72 -23.17
N HIS A 353 9.27 1.15 -23.98
CA HIS A 353 10.67 1.27 -23.59
C HIS A 353 10.91 2.34 -22.49
N SER A 354 9.96 3.27 -22.30
CA SER A 354 10.05 4.33 -21.29
C SER A 354 9.40 3.94 -19.97
N ILE A 355 8.73 2.79 -19.87
CA ILE A 355 8.15 2.31 -18.61
C ILE A 355 9.27 2.04 -17.61
N HIS A 356 9.16 2.58 -16.40
CA HIS A 356 10.20 2.41 -15.37
C HIS A 356 9.69 1.92 -14.02
N THR A 357 8.41 2.11 -13.73
CA THR A 357 7.78 1.62 -12.51
C THR A 357 6.34 1.22 -12.81
N ALA A 358 5.71 0.58 -11.84
CA ALA A 358 4.33 0.18 -11.90
C ALA A 358 3.66 0.24 -10.52
N THR A 359 2.36 0.45 -10.52
CA THR A 359 1.52 0.22 -9.36
C THR A 359 0.67 -1.00 -9.60
N ILE A 360 0.62 -1.91 -8.64
CA ILE A 360 -0.12 -3.17 -8.72
C ILE A 360 -1.28 -3.10 -7.73
N ARG A 361 -2.50 -3.33 -8.22
CA ARG A 361 -3.70 -3.40 -7.38
C ARG A 361 -4.31 -4.80 -7.43
N THR A 362 -4.47 -5.40 -6.26
CA THR A 362 -5.14 -6.69 -6.08
C THR A 362 -6.65 -6.53 -6.26
N LEU A 363 -7.28 -7.44 -7.01
CA LEU A 363 -8.71 -7.35 -7.33
C LEU A 363 -9.63 -7.81 -6.19
N HIS A 364 -9.11 -8.57 -5.21
CA HIS A 364 -9.92 -9.19 -4.17
C HIS A 364 -10.18 -8.28 -2.97
N ASP A 365 -9.23 -7.41 -2.65
CA ASP A 365 -9.28 -6.51 -1.48
C ASP A 365 -8.92 -5.04 -1.84
N ASN A 366 -8.69 -4.74 -3.13
CA ASN A 366 -8.29 -3.43 -3.64
C ASN A 366 -7.01 -2.86 -3.02
N GLN A 367 -6.18 -3.69 -2.40
CA GLN A 367 -4.88 -3.24 -1.88
C GLN A 367 -3.95 -2.86 -3.03
N THR A 368 -3.22 -1.78 -2.83
CA THR A 368 -2.38 -1.18 -3.86
C THR A 368 -0.93 -1.15 -3.39
N TYR A 369 -0.04 -1.65 -4.23
CA TYR A 369 1.38 -1.79 -3.95
C TYR A 369 2.19 -1.09 -5.04
N SER A 370 3.20 -0.33 -4.64
CA SER A 370 4.22 0.15 -5.58
C SER A 370 5.15 -1.01 -5.97
N LEU A 371 5.73 -0.93 -7.16
CA LEU A 371 6.70 -1.94 -7.62
C LEU A 371 7.88 -2.06 -6.64
N GLU A 372 8.32 -0.95 -6.05
CA GLU A 372 9.42 -0.90 -5.09
C GLU A 372 9.06 -1.62 -3.77
N GLN A 373 7.83 -1.48 -3.27
CA GLN A 373 7.36 -2.19 -2.06
C GLN A 373 7.40 -3.71 -2.22
N LEU A 374 7.24 -4.20 -3.45
CA LEU A 374 7.32 -5.62 -3.78
C LEU A 374 8.71 -6.05 -4.26
N ASN A 375 9.73 -5.21 -4.08
CA ASN A 375 11.09 -5.43 -4.58
C ASN A 375 11.09 -5.82 -6.08
N GLY A 376 10.16 -5.22 -6.81
CA GLY A 376 9.85 -5.61 -8.18
C GLY A 376 10.69 -4.91 -9.22
N LYS A 377 10.69 -5.46 -10.43
CA LYS A 377 11.36 -4.88 -11.59
C LYS A 377 10.64 -5.23 -12.88
N ILE A 378 10.75 -4.35 -13.86
CA ILE A 378 10.32 -4.63 -15.23
C ILE A 378 11.40 -5.50 -15.88
N VAL A 379 11.03 -6.70 -16.29
CA VAL A 379 11.95 -7.70 -16.84
C VAL A 379 12.09 -7.54 -18.35
N SER A 380 10.97 -7.38 -19.06
CA SER A 380 10.96 -7.25 -20.51
C SER A 380 9.63 -6.68 -21.02
N TYR A 381 9.65 -6.20 -22.25
CA TYR A 381 8.45 -5.90 -23.03
C TYR A 381 8.56 -6.59 -24.39
N GLY A 382 7.42 -7.02 -24.93
CA GLY A 382 7.32 -7.68 -26.22
C GLY A 382 7.68 -6.72 -27.37
N LYS A 383 8.29 -7.27 -28.42
CA LYS A 383 8.60 -6.55 -29.67
C LYS A 383 7.58 -6.80 -30.78
N SER A 384 6.63 -7.68 -30.52
CA SER A 384 5.50 -8.02 -31.39
C SER A 384 4.27 -8.20 -30.52
N ALA A 385 3.10 -7.99 -31.11
CA ALA A 385 1.84 -8.39 -30.49
C ALA A 385 1.67 -9.92 -30.63
N ASN A 386 0.89 -10.52 -29.74
CA ASN A 386 0.44 -11.89 -29.89
C ASN A 386 -0.60 -11.97 -31.03
N ASP A 387 -0.48 -12.97 -31.89
CA ASP A 387 -1.36 -13.16 -33.06
C ASP A 387 -2.82 -13.44 -32.67
N ASP A 388 -3.07 -13.95 -31.46
CA ASP A 388 -4.41 -14.31 -30.99
C ASP A 388 -5.18 -13.11 -30.42
N ASN A 389 -4.52 -12.27 -29.61
CA ASN A 389 -5.18 -11.18 -28.88
C ASN A 389 -4.70 -9.77 -29.27
N TYR A 390 -3.69 -9.67 -30.14
CA TYR A 390 -3.08 -8.41 -30.60
C TYR A 390 -2.56 -7.50 -29.46
N LEU A 391 -2.24 -8.09 -28.30
CA LEU A 391 -1.65 -7.40 -27.17
C LEU A 391 -0.14 -7.66 -27.10
N ILE A 392 0.58 -6.67 -26.60
CA ILE A 392 2.03 -6.73 -26.40
C ILE A 392 2.28 -7.08 -24.92
N PRO A 393 2.96 -8.19 -24.62
CA PRO A 393 3.22 -8.58 -23.24
C PRO A 393 4.30 -7.69 -22.61
N VAL A 394 4.11 -7.29 -21.36
CA VAL A 394 5.10 -6.63 -20.50
C VAL A 394 5.26 -7.50 -19.27
N ASN A 395 6.47 -8.02 -19.07
CA ASN A 395 6.79 -8.91 -17.95
C ASN A 395 7.40 -8.11 -16.81
N LEU A 396 6.83 -8.25 -15.62
CA LEU A 396 7.38 -7.73 -14.38
C LEU A 396 7.65 -8.90 -13.43
N GLN A 397 8.69 -8.78 -12.62
CA GLN A 397 8.97 -9.71 -11.54
C GLN A 397 8.71 -9.00 -10.21
N ILE A 398 8.08 -9.68 -9.26
CA ILE A 398 7.82 -9.17 -7.91
C ILE A 398 8.09 -10.27 -6.87
N ASP A 399 8.38 -9.86 -5.64
CA ASP A 399 8.37 -10.76 -4.48
C ASP A 399 6.93 -10.96 -3.99
N ASN A 400 6.59 -12.17 -3.56
CA ASN A 400 5.23 -12.52 -3.15
C ASN A 400 4.91 -12.12 -1.70
N ASN A 401 5.01 -10.82 -1.39
CA ASN A 401 4.73 -10.27 -0.06
C ASN A 401 3.30 -9.75 0.08
N GLY A 402 2.54 -9.64 -1.02
CA GLY A 402 1.19 -9.06 -1.07
C GLY A 402 0.06 -10.10 -1.20
N ASN A 403 0.29 -11.36 -0.81
CA ASN A 403 -0.68 -12.46 -0.96
C ASN A 403 -1.20 -12.64 -2.40
N PHE A 404 -0.33 -12.50 -3.39
CA PHE A 404 -0.72 -12.68 -4.78
C PHE A 404 -1.00 -14.16 -5.08
N LEU A 405 -2.13 -14.43 -5.73
CA LEU A 405 -2.51 -15.77 -6.13
C LEU A 405 -2.01 -16.06 -7.55
N THR A 406 -1.12 -17.04 -7.69
CA THR A 406 -0.72 -17.56 -9.01
C THR A 406 -1.95 -18.04 -9.79
N GLY A 407 -2.01 -17.69 -11.07
CA GLY A 407 -3.14 -17.95 -11.97
C GLY A 407 -4.21 -16.86 -11.90
N GLY A 408 -4.19 -16.02 -10.86
CA GLY A 408 -5.10 -14.88 -10.73
C GLY A 408 -4.70 -13.68 -11.59
N PHE A 409 -5.52 -12.63 -11.50
CA PHE A 409 -5.31 -11.36 -12.19
C PHE A 409 -5.14 -10.22 -11.19
N VAL A 410 -4.31 -9.26 -11.56
CA VAL A 410 -4.14 -7.99 -10.87
C VAL A 410 -4.36 -6.86 -11.87
N GLU A 411 -4.78 -5.71 -11.37
CA GLU A 411 -4.75 -4.49 -12.16
C GLU A 411 -3.36 -3.85 -12.03
N ILE A 412 -2.85 -3.31 -13.13
CA ILE A 412 -1.52 -2.70 -13.17
C ILE A 412 -1.57 -1.35 -13.86
N PHE A 413 -0.89 -0.38 -13.26
CA PHE A 413 -0.69 0.96 -13.79
C PHE A 413 0.79 1.10 -14.13
N LEU A 414 1.13 0.91 -15.40
CA LEU A 414 2.51 1.05 -15.87
C LEU A 414 2.81 2.53 -16.12
N LYS A 415 3.86 3.06 -15.48
CA LYS A 415 4.22 4.49 -15.52
C LYS A 415 5.49 4.70 -16.34
N THR A 416 5.39 5.57 -17.35
CA THR A 416 6.55 5.96 -18.17
C THR A 416 7.38 7.04 -17.50
N ARG A 417 8.67 7.10 -17.83
CA ARG A 417 9.52 8.23 -17.44
C ARG A 417 9.07 9.48 -18.18
N THR A 418 9.17 10.63 -17.53
CA THR A 418 8.95 11.93 -18.13
C THR A 418 9.74 12.98 -17.37
N ASN A 419 9.96 14.13 -18.00
CA ASN A 419 10.41 15.35 -17.35
C ASN A 419 9.28 16.38 -17.19
N SER A 420 8.08 16.07 -17.69
CA SER A 420 6.91 16.93 -17.51
C SER A 420 6.39 16.77 -16.09
N GLU A 421 6.37 17.87 -15.36
CA GLU A 421 5.76 17.91 -14.03
C GLU A 421 4.24 18.05 -14.16
N ALA A 422 3.53 17.44 -13.22
CA ALA A 422 2.10 17.61 -13.04
C ALA A 422 1.78 17.83 -11.56
N LEU A 423 0.67 18.53 -11.31
CA LEU A 423 0.12 18.65 -9.96
C LEU A 423 -0.59 17.35 -9.61
N THR A 424 -0.19 16.71 -8.52
CA THR A 424 -0.72 15.41 -8.11
C THR A 424 -1.23 15.44 -6.69
N VAL A 425 -2.25 14.63 -6.45
CA VAL A 425 -2.81 14.37 -5.11
C VAL A 425 -3.00 12.86 -4.94
N PRO A 426 -3.03 12.34 -3.70
CA PRO A 426 -3.42 10.94 -3.46
C PRO A 426 -4.80 10.64 -4.04
N VAL A 427 -4.99 9.44 -4.59
CA VAL A 427 -6.31 9.02 -5.14
C VAL A 427 -7.42 9.11 -4.08
N THR A 428 -7.08 8.88 -2.80
CA THR A 428 -7.99 9.00 -1.65
C THR A 428 -8.50 10.43 -1.39
N SER A 429 -7.88 11.45 -2.01
CA SER A 429 -8.29 12.86 -1.90
C SER A 429 -9.48 13.18 -2.80
N ILE A 430 -9.68 12.40 -3.87
CA ILE A 430 -10.69 12.66 -4.88
C ILE A 430 -11.97 11.91 -4.53
N LEU A 431 -13.08 12.65 -4.55
CA LEU A 431 -14.41 12.12 -4.37
C LEU A 431 -15.22 12.33 -5.64
N GLU A 432 -16.12 11.39 -5.92
CA GLU A 432 -17.06 11.46 -7.02
C GLU A 432 -18.49 11.69 -6.48
N GLU A 433 -19.24 12.53 -7.18
CA GLU A 433 -20.67 12.73 -6.96
C GLU A 433 -21.34 13.07 -8.29
N HIS A 434 -22.26 12.20 -8.73
CA HIS A 434 -23.02 12.37 -9.96
C HIS A 434 -22.16 12.63 -11.22
N GLY A 435 -20.97 12.03 -11.28
CA GLY A 435 -20.03 12.19 -12.41
C GLY A 435 -19.13 13.43 -12.34
N SER A 436 -19.30 14.30 -11.34
CA SER A 436 -18.36 15.37 -11.02
C SER A 436 -17.36 14.90 -9.95
N PHE A 437 -16.11 15.34 -10.10
CA PHE A 437 -15.03 15.04 -9.17
C PHE A 437 -14.69 16.26 -8.34
N PHE A 438 -14.44 16.08 -7.05
CA PHE A 438 -14.12 17.18 -6.15
C PHE A 438 -13.12 16.75 -5.07
N VAL A 439 -12.50 17.76 -4.47
CA VAL A 439 -11.66 17.63 -3.27
C VAL A 439 -12.22 18.56 -2.19
N TYR A 440 -11.77 18.34 -0.95
CA TYR A 440 -11.98 19.30 0.13
C TYR A 440 -10.71 20.11 0.33
N VAL A 441 -10.81 21.42 0.13
CA VAL A 441 -9.74 22.39 0.39
C VAL A 441 -9.91 22.89 1.82
N GLN A 442 -8.83 22.84 2.60
CA GLN A 442 -8.84 23.32 3.98
C GLN A 442 -8.66 24.83 3.99
N ILE A 443 -9.71 25.54 4.43
CA ILE A 443 -9.73 27.01 4.54
C ILE A 443 -9.27 27.44 5.93
N THR A 444 -9.78 26.77 6.96
CA THR A 444 -9.28 26.82 8.33
C THR A 444 -9.14 25.39 8.86
N PRO A 445 -8.52 25.14 10.03
CA PRO A 445 -8.27 23.79 10.50
C PRO A 445 -9.47 22.88 10.62
N GLU A 446 -10.64 23.49 10.80
CA GLU A 446 -11.93 22.83 10.95
C GLU A 446 -12.92 23.18 9.84
N LEU A 447 -12.57 24.07 8.90
CA LEU A 447 -13.45 24.50 7.82
C LEU A 447 -12.93 24.06 6.46
N PHE A 448 -13.73 23.27 5.74
CA PHE A 448 -13.36 22.67 4.47
C PHE A 448 -14.30 23.07 3.36
N GLU A 449 -13.77 23.64 2.29
CA GLU A 449 -14.51 24.00 1.08
C GLU A 449 -14.55 22.81 0.11
N LYS A 450 -15.75 22.41 -0.31
CA LYS A 450 -15.92 21.44 -1.40
C LYS A 450 -15.60 22.14 -2.73
N ARG A 451 -14.58 21.67 -3.44
CA ARG A 451 -14.15 22.27 -4.70
C ARG A 451 -14.09 21.26 -5.83
N GLU A 452 -14.78 21.55 -6.92
CA GLU A 452 -14.75 20.73 -8.13
C GLU A 452 -13.37 20.77 -8.78
N VAL A 453 -12.90 19.61 -9.22
CA VAL A 453 -11.60 19.45 -9.88
C VAL A 453 -11.75 18.64 -11.16
N LYS A 454 -10.81 18.84 -12.08
CA LYS A 454 -10.69 18.03 -13.28
C LYS A 454 -9.52 17.05 -13.13
N PRO A 455 -9.78 15.77 -12.83
CA PRO A 455 -8.74 14.77 -12.76
C PRO A 455 -8.15 14.44 -14.15
N GLY A 456 -6.87 14.11 -14.16
CA GLY A 456 -6.11 13.62 -15.30
C GLY A 456 -5.83 12.12 -15.20
N ALA A 457 -4.61 11.71 -15.52
CA ALA A 457 -4.21 10.31 -15.40
C ALA A 457 -4.00 9.91 -13.92
N SER A 458 -4.35 8.67 -13.58
CA SER A 458 -4.09 8.08 -12.26
C SER A 458 -3.16 6.89 -12.38
N ASP A 459 -2.14 6.83 -11.52
CA ASP A 459 -1.23 5.69 -11.40
C ASP A 459 -1.66 4.70 -10.30
N GLY A 460 -2.91 4.79 -9.84
CA GLY A 460 -3.49 3.94 -8.79
C GLY A 460 -3.18 4.41 -7.36
N LEU A 461 -2.09 5.15 -7.14
CA LEU A 461 -1.74 5.74 -5.83
C LEU A 461 -2.02 7.24 -5.82
N LYS A 462 -1.62 7.92 -6.88
CA LYS A 462 -1.81 9.34 -7.11
C LYS A 462 -2.62 9.58 -8.38
N ILE A 463 -3.15 10.79 -8.47
CA ILE A 463 -3.90 11.26 -9.61
C ILE A 463 -3.47 12.69 -9.95
N GLU A 464 -3.26 12.92 -11.23
CA GLU A 464 -3.00 14.24 -11.79
C GLU A 464 -4.24 15.12 -11.66
N ILE A 465 -4.05 16.40 -11.33
CA ILE A 465 -5.09 17.41 -11.31
C ILE A 465 -4.81 18.44 -12.39
N LEU A 466 -5.70 18.50 -13.38
CA LEU A 466 -5.58 19.40 -14.51
C LEU A 466 -6.08 20.81 -14.18
N LYS A 467 -7.11 20.92 -13.32
CA LYS A 467 -7.76 22.18 -12.89
C LYS A 467 -8.47 22.00 -11.55
N GLY A 468 -8.62 23.11 -10.82
CA GLY A 468 -9.53 23.23 -9.67
C GLY A 468 -8.84 23.57 -8.35
N ILE A 469 -7.54 23.28 -8.20
CA ILE A 469 -6.74 23.62 -7.02
C ILE A 469 -5.35 24.14 -7.41
N SER A 470 -4.73 24.86 -6.48
CA SER A 470 -3.36 25.35 -6.54
C SER A 470 -2.43 24.54 -5.64
N ILE A 471 -1.12 24.57 -5.93
CA ILE A 471 -0.08 23.92 -5.10
C ILE A 471 0.00 24.49 -3.67
N HIS A 472 -0.48 25.71 -3.47
CA HIS A 472 -0.45 26.38 -2.16
C HIS A 472 -1.71 26.15 -1.33
N GLU A 473 -2.63 25.31 -1.80
CA GLU A 473 -3.89 25.03 -1.13
C GLU A 473 -3.81 23.67 -0.47
N ARG A 474 -3.88 23.63 0.86
CA ARG A 474 -3.89 22.39 1.61
C ARG A 474 -5.23 21.67 1.39
N ILE A 475 -5.17 20.39 1.07
CA ILE A 475 -6.35 19.57 0.77
C ILE A 475 -6.45 18.38 1.72
N VAL A 476 -7.65 17.83 1.84
CA VAL A 476 -7.89 16.58 2.58
C VAL A 476 -7.37 15.40 1.76
N THR A 477 -6.39 14.70 2.29
CA THR A 477 -5.77 13.53 1.64
C THR A 477 -6.34 12.20 2.10
N LYS A 478 -6.86 12.13 3.33
CA LYS A 478 -7.62 11.00 3.87
C LYS A 478 -8.82 11.50 4.67
N GLY A 479 -9.90 10.71 4.68
CA GLY A 479 -11.12 11.04 5.44
C GLY A 479 -12.10 11.98 4.72
N GLY A 480 -11.88 12.32 3.44
CA GLY A 480 -12.78 13.21 2.68
C GLY A 480 -14.25 12.74 2.64
N ILE A 481 -14.48 11.42 2.62
CA ILE A 481 -15.85 10.85 2.67
C ILE A 481 -16.58 11.23 3.96
N LEU A 482 -15.86 11.38 5.07
CA LEU A 482 -16.45 11.71 6.37
C LEU A 482 -16.89 13.18 6.43
N ILE A 483 -16.12 14.08 5.81
CA ILE A 483 -16.52 15.49 5.63
C ILE A 483 -17.77 15.55 4.75
N LYS A 484 -17.82 14.78 3.66
CA LYS A 484 -19.02 14.69 2.81
C LYS A 484 -20.26 14.25 3.60
N LEU A 485 -20.11 13.26 4.48
CA LEU A 485 -21.20 12.81 5.33
C LEU A 485 -21.61 13.91 6.32
N ALA A 486 -20.67 14.61 6.96
CA ALA A 486 -20.95 15.74 7.84
C ALA A 486 -21.75 16.86 7.12
N GLN A 487 -21.35 17.18 5.88
CA GLN A 487 -22.06 18.13 5.01
C GLN A 487 -23.51 17.69 4.74
N ALA A 488 -23.72 16.40 4.47
CA ALA A 488 -25.03 15.85 4.14
C ALA A 488 -25.95 15.68 5.36
N THR A 489 -25.40 15.39 6.53
CA THR A 489 -26.17 15.25 7.77
C THR A 489 -26.66 16.59 8.33
N GLY A 490 -26.20 17.72 7.75
CA GLY A 490 -26.61 19.05 8.16
C GLY A 490 -26.44 19.27 9.66
N THR A 491 -25.33 18.78 10.23
CA THR A 491 -25.10 18.84 11.68
C THR A 491 -24.99 20.29 12.12
N LEU A 492 -26.14 20.75 12.62
CA LEU A 492 -26.40 21.73 13.67
C LEU A 492 -25.31 22.78 13.84
N ASP A 493 -25.66 24.00 13.40
CA ASP A 493 -25.30 25.27 14.02
C ASP A 493 -24.05 25.23 14.91
N ALA A 494 -22.96 25.82 14.42
CA ALA A 494 -21.69 25.97 15.14
C ALA A 494 -21.84 26.67 16.51
N HIS A 495 -23.01 27.23 16.82
CA HIS A 495 -23.33 27.82 18.12
C HIS A 495 -24.07 26.89 19.11
N SER A 496 -24.53 25.70 18.70
CA SER A 496 -25.33 24.81 19.56
C SER A 496 -24.51 23.91 20.50
N GLY A 497 -23.17 24.04 20.52
CA GLY A 497 -22.26 23.20 21.31
C GLY A 497 -21.34 23.95 22.29
N HIS A 498 -21.41 25.27 22.40
CA HIS A 498 -20.64 26.00 23.40
C HIS A 498 -21.33 25.91 24.76
N VAL A 499 -20.75 25.12 25.66
CA VAL A 499 -21.18 25.05 27.06
C VAL A 499 -20.67 26.29 27.80
N HIS A 500 -21.59 26.87 28.60
CA HIS A 500 -21.36 27.93 29.60
C HIS A 500 -20.23 27.64 30.60
#